data_AF-A0A5C6W441-F1
#
_entry.id   AF-A0A5C6W441-F1
#
_cell.length_a   1.000
_cell.length_b   1.000
_cell.length_c   1.000
_cell.angle_alpha   90.00
_cell.angle_beta   90.00
_cell.angle_gamma   90.00
#
_symmetry.space_group_name_H-M   'P 1'
#
loop_
_entity.id
_entity.type
_entity.pdbx_description
1 polymer ?
#
loop_
_entity_poly.entity_id
_entity_poly.type
_entity_poly.pdbx_seq_one_letter_code
_entity_poly.pdbx_strand_id
1 'polypeptide(L)'
;MTNNKWKFGCFSILFGYLYGLLYLGYILFIIIAQSSFSIISIPAILIPFIIFLVTLLFIWKRVDIKNDRNAKKNLNLITIMGIIPFLICLLMLGINEYRTNFSTEKWVNNMSGRVHMVDDLINTYDLKGKSKSDVMTLLGPPTDTEYFKDEKNIVYYLGNERGIISIDSEWLIIDFEGSNKVKDYVVRTD
;
A
#
# COMPACT_ATOMS: atom_id res chain seq x y z
N MET A 1 -37.95 3.94 -31.14
CA MET A 1 -37.18 4.75 -30.16
C MET A 1 -36.95 4.06 -28.80
N THR A 2 -37.75 3.06 -28.41
CA THR A 2 -37.65 2.31 -27.14
C THR A 2 -36.47 1.34 -27.06
N ASN A 3 -36.05 0.74 -28.18
CA ASN A 3 -35.00 -0.30 -28.22
C ASN A 3 -33.60 0.23 -27.82
N ASN A 4 -33.29 1.51 -28.09
CA ASN A 4 -32.00 2.09 -27.73
C ASN A 4 -31.87 2.34 -26.22
N LYS A 5 -32.96 2.73 -25.52
CA LYS A 5 -32.91 2.99 -24.07
C LYS A 5 -32.55 1.73 -23.27
N TRP A 6 -33.10 0.58 -23.66
CA TRP A 6 -32.82 -0.71 -23.01
C TRP A 6 -31.37 -1.17 -23.22
N LYS A 7 -30.84 -1.03 -24.45
CA LYS A 7 -29.43 -1.34 -24.76
C LYS A 7 -28.45 -0.48 -23.97
N PHE A 8 -28.74 0.81 -23.81
CA PHE A 8 -27.90 1.72 -23.00
C PHE A 8 -27.92 1.39 -21.50
N GLY A 9 -29.08 1.00 -20.96
CA GLY A 9 -29.19 0.56 -19.57
C GLY A 9 -28.42 -0.73 -19.28
N CYS A 10 -28.52 -1.74 -20.14
CA CYS A 10 -27.75 -2.97 -19.98
C CYS A 10 -26.24 -2.73 -20.11
N PHE A 11 -25.81 -1.90 -21.07
CA PHE A 11 -24.40 -1.56 -21.24
C PHE A 11 -23.81 -0.86 -20.00
N SER A 12 -24.50 0.13 -19.44
CA SER A 12 -23.98 0.87 -18.28
C SER A 12 -23.89 0.02 -17.02
N ILE A 13 -24.85 -0.90 -16.82
CA ILE A 13 -24.82 -1.87 -15.73
C ILE A 13 -23.64 -2.83 -15.91
N LEU A 14 -23.48 -3.43 -17.08
CA LEU A 14 -22.36 -4.34 -17.38
C LEU A 14 -21.00 -3.65 -17.19
N PHE A 15 -20.86 -2.42 -17.69
CA PHE A 15 -19.67 -1.61 -17.48
C PHE A 15 -19.36 -1.37 -16.00
N GLY A 16 -20.38 -1.02 -15.20
CA GLY A 16 -20.23 -0.85 -13.75
C GLY A 16 -19.78 -2.12 -13.04
N TYR A 17 -20.30 -3.28 -13.43
CA TYR A 17 -19.85 -4.58 -12.89
C TYR A 17 -18.40 -4.90 -13.25
N LEU A 18 -18.01 -4.74 -14.52
CA LEU A 18 -16.63 -4.98 -14.96
C LEU A 18 -15.65 -4.03 -14.26
N TYR A 19 -16.03 -2.77 -14.10
CA TYR A 19 -15.26 -1.78 -13.34
C TYR A 19 -15.10 -2.21 -11.87
N GLY A 20 -16.19 -2.66 -11.23
CA GLY A 20 -16.14 -3.16 -9.85
C GLY A 20 -15.19 -4.35 -9.69
N LEU A 21 -15.21 -5.29 -10.65
CA LEU A 21 -14.33 -6.46 -10.65
C LEU A 21 -12.86 -6.07 -10.84
N LEU A 22 -12.58 -5.10 -11.70
CA LEU A 22 -11.24 -4.53 -11.88
C LEU A 22 -10.70 -3.96 -10.55
N TYR A 23 -11.48 -3.13 -9.87
CA TYR A 23 -11.04 -2.55 -8.59
C TYR A 23 -10.97 -3.57 -7.46
N LEU A 24 -11.79 -4.61 -7.48
CA LEU A 24 -11.63 -5.73 -6.56
C LEU A 24 -10.25 -6.38 -6.76
N GLY A 25 -9.82 -6.56 -8.01
CA GLY A 25 -8.46 -7.01 -8.35
C GLY A 25 -7.38 -6.07 -7.80
N TYR A 26 -7.55 -4.76 -7.93
CA TYR A 26 -6.62 -3.79 -7.36
C TYR A 26 -6.58 -3.82 -5.83
N ILE A 27 -7.73 -3.95 -5.16
CA ILE A 27 -7.79 -4.08 -3.70
C ILE A 27 -7.02 -5.31 -3.26
N LEU A 28 -7.25 -6.47 -3.88
CA LEU A 28 -6.52 -7.71 -3.57
C LEU A 28 -5.02 -7.55 -3.79
N PHE A 29 -4.63 -6.92 -4.90
CA PHE A 29 -3.23 -6.64 -5.19
C PHE A 29 -2.59 -5.73 -4.13
N ILE A 30 -3.26 -4.63 -3.75
CA ILE A 30 -2.77 -3.71 -2.71
C ILE A 30 -2.62 -4.42 -1.36
N ILE A 31 -3.52 -5.35 -1.01
CA ILE A 31 -3.41 -6.15 0.21
C ILE A 31 -2.19 -7.06 0.17
N ILE A 32 -2.03 -7.83 -0.91
CA ILE A 32 -0.98 -8.85 -1.03
C ILE A 32 0.40 -8.19 -1.15
N ALA A 33 0.51 -7.18 -2.02
CA ALA A 33 1.77 -6.51 -2.31
C ALA A 33 2.08 -5.35 -1.35
N GLN A 34 1.19 -5.06 -0.39
CA GLN A 34 1.28 -3.93 0.54
C GLN A 34 1.64 -2.60 -0.16
N SER A 35 1.13 -2.40 -1.38
CA SER A 35 1.57 -1.28 -2.23
C SER A 35 1.24 0.06 -1.60
N SER A 36 2.16 1.02 -1.70
CA SER A 36 1.99 2.41 -1.30
C SER A 36 1.88 3.34 -2.53
N PHE A 37 1.94 4.66 -2.32
CA PHE A 37 1.87 5.60 -3.44
C PHE A 37 3.16 5.56 -4.27
N SER A 38 3.01 5.35 -5.58
CA SER A 38 4.12 5.35 -6.51
C SER A 38 3.70 5.83 -7.90
N ILE A 39 4.69 6.08 -8.74
CA ILE A 39 4.49 6.43 -10.16
C ILE A 39 3.71 5.33 -10.90
N ILE A 40 3.66 4.11 -10.38
CA ILE A 40 2.92 2.99 -10.96
C ILE A 40 1.52 2.88 -10.37
N SER A 41 1.38 2.89 -9.03
CA SER A 41 0.09 2.64 -8.37
C SER A 41 -0.91 3.76 -8.60
N ILE A 42 -0.47 5.03 -8.64
CA ILE A 42 -1.33 6.19 -8.88
C ILE A 42 -2.03 6.11 -10.25
N PRO A 43 -1.33 6.01 -11.39
CA PRO A 43 -2.01 5.93 -12.69
C PRO A 43 -2.82 4.65 -12.84
N ALA A 44 -2.39 3.52 -12.25
CA ALA A 44 -3.13 2.25 -12.31
C ALA A 44 -4.56 2.38 -11.76
N ILE A 45 -4.75 3.14 -10.67
CA ILE A 45 -6.07 3.41 -10.10
C ILE A 45 -6.74 4.67 -10.66
N LEU A 46 -5.99 5.65 -11.15
CA LEU A 46 -6.56 6.93 -11.59
C LEU A 46 -7.09 6.88 -13.02
N ILE A 47 -6.39 6.21 -13.95
CA ILE A 47 -6.79 6.13 -15.35
C ILE A 47 -8.16 5.45 -15.52
N PRO A 48 -8.42 4.27 -14.92
CA PRO A 48 -9.74 3.64 -15.01
C PRO A 48 -10.84 4.52 -14.40
N PHE A 49 -10.55 5.24 -13.32
CA PHE A 49 -11.51 6.17 -12.71
C PHE A 49 -11.85 7.34 -13.65
N ILE A 50 -10.86 7.91 -14.34
CA ILE A 50 -11.09 8.96 -15.34
C ILE A 50 -11.96 8.43 -16.49
N ILE A 51 -11.67 7.23 -17.01
CA ILE A 51 -12.48 6.58 -18.06
C ILE A 51 -13.92 6.36 -17.58
N PHE A 52 -14.09 5.96 -16.33
CA PHE A 52 -15.40 5.81 -15.68
C PHE A 52 -16.16 7.14 -15.64
N LEU A 53 -15.52 8.24 -15.21
CA LEU A 53 -16.14 9.57 -15.19
C LEU A 53 -16.54 10.05 -16.60
N VAL A 54 -15.68 9.86 -17.61
CA VAL A 54 -16.00 10.20 -19.01
C VAL A 54 -17.21 9.40 -19.50
N THR A 55 -17.29 8.12 -19.14
CA THR A 55 -18.43 7.25 -19.47
C THR A 55 -19.72 7.72 -18.79
N LEU A 56 -19.66 8.11 -17.51
CA LEU A 56 -20.79 8.70 -16.81
C LEU A 56 -21.26 10.00 -17.46
N LEU A 57 -20.35 10.88 -17.86
CA LEU A 57 -20.68 12.13 -18.56
C LEU A 57 -21.37 11.86 -19.91
N PHE A 58 -20.90 10.84 -20.64
CA PHE A 58 -21.52 10.43 -21.89
C PHE A 58 -22.94 9.90 -21.69
N ILE A 59 -23.15 9.04 -20.69
CA ILE A 59 -24.48 8.52 -20.32
C ILE A 59 -25.41 9.67 -19.92
N TRP A 60 -24.92 10.58 -19.07
CA TRP A 60 -25.70 11.72 -18.59
C TRP A 60 -26.17 12.63 -19.73
N LYS A 61 -25.35 12.84 -20.77
CA LYS A 61 -25.74 13.62 -21.97
C LYS A 61 -26.74 12.91 -22.88
N ARG A 62 -26.78 11.57 -22.88
CA ARG A 62 -27.59 10.77 -23.82
C ARG A 62 -28.94 10.33 -23.25
N VAL A 63 -29.10 10.31 -21.93
CA VAL A 63 -30.29 9.80 -21.25
C VAL A 63 -31.07 10.94 -20.61
N ASP A 64 -32.39 10.98 -20.84
CA ASP A 64 -33.29 11.95 -20.19
C ASP A 64 -33.56 11.58 -18.73
N ILE A 65 -32.58 11.87 -17.87
CA ILE A 65 -32.59 11.53 -16.43
C ILE A 65 -33.58 12.39 -15.64
N LYS A 66 -34.01 13.54 -16.18
CA LYS A 66 -34.98 14.42 -15.50
C LYS A 66 -36.36 13.75 -15.43
N ASN A 67 -36.76 13.10 -16.51
CA ASN A 67 -38.08 12.50 -16.63
C ASN A 67 -38.10 10.99 -16.34
N ASP A 68 -36.94 10.31 -16.35
CA ASP A 68 -36.83 8.87 -16.12
C ASP A 68 -36.26 8.53 -14.73
N ARG A 69 -37.16 8.22 -13.78
CA ARG A 69 -36.81 7.85 -12.40
C ARG A 69 -35.92 6.60 -12.32
N ASN A 70 -36.11 5.63 -13.22
CA ASN A 70 -35.32 4.39 -13.21
C ASN A 70 -33.90 4.65 -13.72
N ALA A 71 -33.76 5.46 -14.78
CA ALA A 71 -32.46 5.90 -15.27
C ALA A 71 -31.68 6.67 -14.20
N LYS A 72 -32.35 7.57 -13.45
CA LYS A 72 -31.74 8.30 -12.34
C LYS A 72 -31.25 7.37 -11.22
N LYS A 73 -32.07 6.39 -10.82
CA LYS A 73 -31.69 5.40 -9.80
C LYS A 73 -30.50 4.57 -10.23
N ASN A 74 -30.49 4.09 -11.48
CA ASN A 74 -29.39 3.29 -12.02
C ASN A 74 -28.10 4.09 -12.12
N LEU A 75 -28.16 5.36 -12.56
CA LEU A 75 -26.98 6.22 -12.62
C LEU A 75 -26.39 6.46 -11.22
N ASN A 76 -27.23 6.74 -10.21
CA ASN A 76 -26.78 6.89 -8.83
C ASN A 76 -26.10 5.61 -8.32
N LEU A 77 -26.70 4.44 -8.58
CA LEU A 77 -26.14 3.15 -8.18
C LEU A 77 -24.76 2.91 -8.83
N ILE A 78 -24.65 3.11 -10.15
CA ILE A 78 -23.38 2.93 -10.87
C ILE A 78 -22.32 3.92 -10.36
N THR A 79 -22.72 5.17 -10.08
CA THR A 79 -21.82 6.20 -9.54
C THR A 79 -21.24 5.77 -8.19
N ILE A 80 -22.08 5.27 -7.29
CA ILE A 80 -21.66 4.75 -5.99
C ILE A 80 -20.71 3.55 -6.16
N MET A 81 -21.07 2.59 -7.02
CA MET A 81 -20.24 1.43 -7.33
C MET A 81 -18.89 1.80 -7.96
N GLY A 82 -18.80 2.95 -8.63
CA GLY A 82 -17.54 3.43 -9.20
C GLY A 82 -16.66 4.19 -8.22
N ILE A 83 -17.27 5.08 -7.42
CA ILE A 83 -16.53 5.97 -6.50
C ILE A 83 -16.02 5.22 -5.27
N ILE A 84 -16.86 4.40 -4.63
CA ILE A 84 -16.49 3.71 -3.38
C ILE A 84 -15.19 2.90 -3.51
N PRO A 85 -15.06 1.95 -4.45
CA PRO A 85 -13.87 1.13 -4.53
C PRO A 85 -12.61 1.94 -4.90
N PHE A 86 -12.76 3.03 -5.68
CA PHE A 86 -11.66 3.95 -5.95
C PHE A 86 -11.18 4.65 -4.67
N LEU A 87 -12.09 5.14 -3.84
CA LEU A 87 -11.75 5.75 -2.54
C LEU A 87 -11.13 4.74 -1.58
N ILE A 88 -11.61 3.48 -1.59
CA ILE A 88 -11.01 2.39 -0.80
C ILE A 88 -9.55 2.18 -1.23
N CYS A 89 -9.26 2.08 -2.53
CA CYS A 89 -7.88 1.96 -3.00
C CYS A 89 -7.01 3.13 -2.55
N LEU A 90 -7.49 4.38 -2.68
CA LEU A 90 -6.75 5.56 -2.22
C LEU A 90 -6.45 5.51 -0.72
N LEU A 91 -7.45 5.14 0.09
CA LEU A 91 -7.28 5.01 1.53
C LEU A 91 -6.26 3.92 1.87
N MET A 92 -6.33 2.76 1.21
CA MET A 92 -5.40 1.66 1.43
C MET A 92 -3.97 2.04 1.05
N LEU A 93 -3.76 2.67 -0.11
CA LEU A 93 -2.44 3.17 -0.50
C LEU A 93 -1.89 4.17 0.52
N GLY A 94 -2.74 5.07 1.03
CA GLY A 94 -2.33 6.05 2.04
C GLY A 94 -2.03 5.44 3.42
N ILE A 95 -2.79 4.43 3.84
CA ILE A 95 -2.50 3.67 5.06
C ILE A 95 -1.16 2.93 4.91
N ASN A 96 -0.92 2.31 3.75
CA ASN A 96 0.32 1.60 3.48
C ASN A 96 1.51 2.57 3.45
N GLU A 97 1.40 3.70 2.75
CA GLU A 97 2.40 4.78 2.75
C GLU A 97 2.75 5.24 4.17
N TYR A 98 1.74 5.49 5.00
CA TYR A 98 1.96 5.85 6.39
C TYR A 98 2.67 4.76 7.19
N ARG A 99 2.39 3.48 6.91
CA ARG A 99 3.02 2.33 7.60
C ARG A 99 4.44 2.07 7.14
N THR A 100 4.73 2.29 5.86
CA THR A 100 6.04 1.99 5.25
C THR A 100 7.07 3.08 5.50
N ASN A 101 6.65 4.34 5.66
CA ASN A 101 7.61 5.41 5.91
C ASN A 101 8.26 5.23 7.29
N PHE A 102 9.56 5.38 7.39
CA PHE A 102 10.28 5.25 8.63
C PHE A 102 10.09 6.51 9.50
N SER A 103 9.89 6.30 10.80
CA SER A 103 10.17 7.32 11.81
C SER A 103 10.66 6.63 13.08
N THR A 104 11.55 7.28 13.82
CA THR A 104 12.05 6.76 15.11
C THR A 104 10.90 6.41 16.06
N GLU A 105 9.88 7.27 16.14
CA GLU A 105 8.70 7.02 16.97
C GLU A 105 7.97 5.72 16.58
N LYS A 106 7.64 5.54 15.29
CA LYS A 106 6.95 4.33 14.82
C LYS A 106 7.80 3.09 15.02
N TRP A 107 9.09 3.19 14.70
CA TRP A 107 10.05 2.11 14.85
C TRP A 107 10.17 1.62 16.29
N VAL A 108 10.28 2.54 17.25
CA VAL A 108 10.41 2.19 18.67
C VAL A 108 9.10 1.63 19.23
N ASN A 109 7.95 2.19 18.84
CA ASN A 109 6.65 1.82 19.40
C ASN A 109 6.00 0.60 18.72
N ASN A 110 6.46 0.17 17.54
CA ASN A 110 5.86 -0.93 16.79
C ASN A 110 6.92 -1.91 16.25
N MET A 111 7.42 -2.79 17.13
CA MET A 111 8.50 -3.73 16.78
C MET A 111 8.13 -4.69 15.65
N SER A 112 6.90 -5.22 15.62
CA SER A 112 6.45 -6.17 14.58
C SER A 112 6.10 -5.50 13.25
N GLY A 113 5.96 -4.17 13.22
CA GLY A 113 5.73 -3.42 11.98
C GLY A 113 7.00 -2.87 11.34
N ARG A 114 8.17 -3.08 11.95
CA ARG A 114 9.46 -2.57 11.46
C ARG A 114 9.83 -3.14 10.09
N VAL A 115 9.38 -4.36 9.78
CA VAL A 115 9.57 -5.03 8.49
C VAL A 115 9.00 -4.21 7.32
N HIS A 116 7.97 -3.39 7.57
CA HIS A 116 7.41 -2.50 6.55
C HIS A 116 8.18 -1.19 6.43
N MET A 117 8.97 -0.82 7.45
CA MET A 117 9.72 0.44 7.51
C MET A 117 11.21 0.31 7.18
N VAL A 118 11.77 -0.91 7.26
CA VAL A 118 13.22 -1.14 7.16
C VAL A 118 13.79 -0.69 5.81
N ASP A 119 13.03 -0.83 4.73
CA ASP A 119 13.45 -0.39 3.40
C ASP A 119 13.53 1.13 3.33
N ASP A 120 12.53 1.85 3.86
CA ASP A 120 12.56 3.32 3.90
C ASP A 120 13.67 3.84 4.82
N LEU A 121 13.91 3.17 5.95
CA LEU A 121 15.04 3.44 6.84
C LEU A 121 16.38 3.36 6.08
N ILE A 122 16.63 2.24 5.40
CA ILE A 122 17.90 1.98 4.72
C ILE A 122 18.09 2.89 3.50
N ASN A 123 17.01 3.22 2.79
CA ASN A 123 17.05 4.11 1.64
C ASN A 123 17.25 5.57 2.05
N THR A 124 16.70 5.98 3.18
CA THR A 124 16.76 7.37 3.67
C THR A 124 18.01 7.63 4.51
N TYR A 125 18.46 6.65 5.29
CA TYR A 125 19.58 6.78 6.22
C TYR A 125 20.70 5.80 5.85
N ASP A 126 21.84 6.33 5.42
CA ASP A 126 23.07 5.54 5.34
C ASP A 126 23.57 5.25 6.76
N LEU A 127 23.42 4.01 7.21
CA LEU A 127 23.87 3.60 8.54
C LEU A 127 25.39 3.40 8.58
N LYS A 128 26.08 3.21 7.45
CA LYS A 128 27.52 2.95 7.43
C LYS A 128 28.29 4.12 8.04
N GLY A 129 29.31 3.78 8.84
CA GLY A 129 30.15 4.75 9.52
C GLY A 129 29.52 5.45 10.73
N LYS A 130 28.20 5.30 10.99
CA LYS A 130 27.57 5.81 12.21
C LYS A 130 28.14 5.13 13.45
N SER A 131 28.22 5.84 14.57
CA SER A 131 28.58 5.21 15.84
C SER A 131 27.42 4.37 16.37
N LYS A 132 27.71 3.37 17.22
CA LYS A 132 26.67 2.59 17.91
C LYS A 132 25.66 3.46 18.67
N SER A 133 26.12 4.55 19.29
CA SER A 133 25.23 5.50 19.98
C SER A 133 24.32 6.25 19.03
N ASP A 134 24.79 6.63 17.84
CA ASP A 134 23.96 7.31 16.84
C ASP A 134 22.87 6.34 16.32
N VAL A 135 23.24 5.08 16.07
CA VAL A 135 22.29 4.04 15.66
C VAL A 135 21.22 3.83 16.74
N MET A 136 21.62 3.70 18.01
CA MET A 136 20.67 3.53 19.12
C MET A 136 19.80 4.78 19.36
N THR A 137 20.29 5.97 19.02
CA THR A 137 19.49 7.19 19.07
C THR A 137 18.42 7.19 17.97
N LEU A 138 18.75 6.67 16.78
CA LEU A 138 17.83 6.59 15.65
C LEU A 138 16.80 5.46 15.78
N LEU A 139 17.24 4.28 16.23
CA LEU A 139 16.47 3.02 16.21
C LEU A 139 16.02 2.55 17.60
N GLY A 140 16.43 3.22 18.66
CA GLY A 140 16.23 2.77 20.03
C GLY A 140 17.13 1.57 20.40
N PRO A 141 16.87 0.92 21.54
CA PRO A 141 17.64 -0.22 22.00
C PRO A 141 17.47 -1.42 21.05
N PRO A 142 18.52 -2.24 20.85
CA PRO A 142 18.42 -3.45 20.04
C PRO A 142 17.51 -4.48 20.70
N THR A 143 17.06 -5.45 19.91
CA THR A 143 16.24 -6.56 20.42
C THR A 143 17.09 -7.47 21.31
N ASP A 144 16.53 -7.87 22.45
CA ASP A 144 17.14 -8.87 23.31
C ASP A 144 16.82 -10.27 22.76
N THR A 145 17.82 -10.90 22.13
CA THR A 145 17.69 -12.16 21.37
C THR A 145 19.05 -12.82 21.21
N GLU A 146 19.07 -14.13 20.97
CA GLU A 146 20.25 -14.88 20.51
C GLU A 146 20.27 -15.07 18.97
N TYR A 147 19.14 -14.80 18.29
CA TYR A 147 19.04 -14.93 16.83
C TYR A 147 19.95 -13.91 16.14
N PHE A 148 20.84 -14.42 15.27
CA PHE A 148 21.81 -13.64 14.50
C PHE A 148 22.75 -12.73 15.30
N LYS A 149 22.76 -12.85 16.62
CA LYS A 149 23.53 -11.97 17.50
C LYS A 149 24.96 -12.47 17.67
N ASP A 150 25.91 -11.55 17.68
CA ASP A 150 27.31 -11.80 18.02
C ASP A 150 27.89 -10.66 18.88
N GLU A 151 29.17 -10.75 19.24
CA GLU A 151 29.84 -9.73 20.06
C GLU A 151 30.05 -8.39 19.34
N LYS A 152 30.01 -8.38 18.00
CA LYS A 152 30.37 -7.25 17.14
C LYS A 152 29.17 -6.67 16.40
N ASN A 153 27.95 -7.10 16.72
CA ASN A 153 26.75 -6.63 16.07
C ASN A 153 25.67 -6.19 17.06
N ILE A 154 24.64 -5.56 16.52
CA ILE A 154 23.35 -5.45 17.18
C ILE A 154 22.26 -5.90 16.21
N VAL A 155 21.18 -6.45 16.76
CA VAL A 155 20.09 -7.02 15.98
C VAL A 155 18.78 -6.34 16.35
N TYR A 156 17.95 -6.06 15.35
CA TYR A 156 16.57 -5.60 15.53
C TYR A 156 15.62 -6.60 14.89
N TYR A 157 14.71 -7.15 15.69
CA TYR A 157 13.54 -7.87 15.18
C TYR A 157 12.69 -6.91 14.35
N LEU A 158 12.29 -7.34 13.15
CA LEU A 158 11.51 -6.53 12.23
C LEU A 158 10.02 -6.90 12.22
N GLY A 159 9.69 -8.15 12.51
CA GLY A 159 8.36 -8.71 12.30
C GLY A 159 8.41 -9.97 11.45
N ASN A 160 7.24 -10.53 11.15
CA ASN A 160 7.13 -11.70 10.31
C ASN A 160 7.58 -11.38 8.87
N GLU A 161 8.11 -12.38 8.18
CA GLU A 161 8.56 -12.29 6.80
C GLU A 161 7.47 -11.75 5.87
N ARG A 162 7.86 -10.86 4.96
CA ARG A 162 6.98 -10.36 3.90
C ARG A 162 6.72 -11.46 2.87
N GLY A 163 5.47 -11.81 2.68
CA GLY A 163 5.08 -12.80 1.68
C GLY A 163 3.62 -13.21 1.77
N ILE A 164 3.20 -14.15 0.92
CA ILE A 164 1.87 -14.74 0.97
C ILE A 164 1.75 -15.69 2.18
N ILE A 165 2.87 -16.29 2.58
CA ILE A 165 3.00 -17.19 3.72
C ILE A 165 4.17 -16.64 4.55
N SER A 166 3.89 -16.20 5.78
CA SER A 166 4.86 -15.58 6.68
C SER A 166 5.08 -16.49 7.89
N ILE A 167 5.95 -17.49 7.73
CA ILE A 167 6.27 -18.46 8.79
C ILE A 167 7.46 -17.95 9.60
N ASP A 168 8.46 -17.42 8.90
CA ASP A 168 9.70 -16.95 9.46
C ASP A 168 9.62 -15.45 9.79
N SER A 169 10.68 -14.93 10.40
CA SER A 169 10.82 -13.56 10.87
C SER A 169 11.96 -12.85 10.16
N GLU A 170 11.78 -11.57 9.88
CA GLU A 170 12.85 -10.72 9.36
C GLU A 170 13.59 -9.99 10.49
N TRP A 171 14.90 -9.84 10.31
CA TRP A 171 15.83 -9.27 11.28
C TRP A 171 16.79 -8.31 10.58
N LEU A 172 17.01 -7.13 11.15
CA LEU A 172 18.06 -6.21 10.73
C LEU A 172 19.29 -6.43 11.60
N ILE A 173 20.38 -6.86 10.97
CA ILE A 173 21.68 -7.09 11.59
C ILE A 173 22.58 -5.92 11.22
N ILE A 174 23.20 -5.29 12.22
CA ILE A 174 24.13 -4.17 12.04
C ILE A 174 25.48 -4.56 12.64
N ASP A 175 26.49 -4.73 11.78
CA ASP A 175 27.83 -5.13 12.18
C ASP A 175 28.73 -3.91 12.41
N PHE A 176 29.55 -3.97 13.45
CA PHE A 176 30.50 -2.91 13.81
C PHE A 176 31.94 -3.36 13.56
N GLU A 177 32.79 -2.40 13.15
CA GLU A 177 34.24 -2.61 13.05
C GLU A 177 34.97 -1.77 14.09
N GLY A 178 35.97 -2.38 14.75
CA GLY A 178 36.93 -1.69 15.61
C GLY A 178 36.30 -0.63 16.53
N SER A 179 36.48 0.64 16.18
CA SER A 179 36.11 1.86 16.91
C SER A 179 34.59 2.13 17.07
N ASN A 180 33.78 1.08 17.21
CA ASN A 180 32.34 1.14 17.51
C ASN A 180 31.51 1.86 16.44
N LYS A 181 31.95 1.76 15.18
CA LYS A 181 31.27 2.30 13.99
C LYS A 181 30.69 1.20 13.13
N VAL A 182 29.55 1.47 12.49
CA VAL A 182 28.88 0.53 11.59
C VAL A 182 29.78 0.25 10.38
N LYS A 183 30.11 -1.02 10.20
CA LYS A 183 30.83 -1.53 9.03
C LYS A 183 29.86 -1.85 7.90
N ASP A 184 28.83 -2.61 8.23
CA ASP A 184 27.82 -3.09 7.29
C ASP A 184 26.50 -3.38 8.00
N TYR A 185 25.44 -3.56 7.22
CA TYR A 185 24.15 -3.96 7.75
C TYR A 185 23.37 -4.74 6.69
N VAL A 186 22.53 -5.68 7.14
CA VAL A 186 21.78 -6.56 6.26
C VAL A 186 20.46 -6.98 6.89
N VAL A 187 19.43 -7.17 6.06
CA VAL A 187 18.17 -7.80 6.45
C VAL A 187 18.24 -9.30 6.16
N ARG A 188 17.89 -10.13 7.14
CA ARG A 188 17.90 -11.60 7.06
C ARG A 188 16.59 -12.18 7.56
N THR A 189 16.20 -13.31 6.99
CA THR A 189 15.13 -14.17 7.47
C THR A 189 15.76 -15.34 8.24
N ASP A 190 15.14 -15.77 9.36
CA ASP A 190 15.55 -16.97 10.12
C ASP A 190 15.09 -18.29 9.50
#